data_AF-P72777-F1
#
_entry.id   AF-P72777-F1
#
_cell.length_a   1.000
_cell.length_b   1.000
_cell.length_c   1.000
_cell.angle_alpha   90.00
_cell.angle_beta   90.00
_cell.angle_gamma   90.00
#
_symmetry.space_group_name_H-M   'P 1'
#
loop_
_entity.id
_entity.type
_entity.pdbx_description
1 polymer ?
#
loop_
_entity_poly.entity_id
_entity_poly.type
_entity_poly.pdbx_seq_one_letter_code
_entity_poly.pdbx_strand_id
1 'polypeptide(L)'
;MESWALTTPPIDIVNQYLFFIKRKTNYMATYYYALASQKFLLEEEPFEEVLKERRRDYGEKNKEIDFWQVIQPAFLNAPELAEAKAKAPEKNVAIVSTNKSFIVWVKLRLEYVLTGEFEAPSDAIPDPLASLD
;
A
#
# COMPACT_ATOMS: atom_id res chain seq x y z
N MET A 1 51.72 10.95 8.00
CA MET A 1 50.97 10.02 7.15
C MET A 1 49.69 9.70 7.90
N GLU A 2 48.72 10.60 7.86
CA GLU A 2 47.49 10.44 8.64
C GLU A 2 46.57 9.48 7.90
N SER A 3 46.52 8.23 8.38
CA SER A 3 45.53 7.26 7.99
C SER A 3 44.18 7.70 8.55
N TRP A 4 43.41 8.43 7.75
CA TRP A 4 41.98 8.59 7.98
C TRP A 4 41.36 7.19 7.82
N ALA A 5 41.30 6.44 8.92
CA ALA A 5 40.61 5.17 8.95
C ALA A 5 39.14 5.46 8.63
N LEU A 6 38.66 4.87 7.53
CA LEU A 6 37.25 4.79 7.18
C LEU A 6 36.53 4.02 8.28
N THR A 7 36.14 4.71 9.35
CA THR A 7 35.24 4.14 10.33
C THR A 7 33.90 3.94 9.65
N THR A 8 33.41 2.71 9.58
CA THR A 8 32.05 2.44 9.13
C THR A 8 31.10 3.24 10.02
N PRO A 9 30.23 4.11 9.46
CA PRO A 9 29.31 4.88 10.27
C PRO A 9 28.39 3.95 11.08
N PRO A 10 27.98 4.35 12.30
CA PRO A 10 26.99 3.62 13.08
C PRO A 10 25.75 3.27 12.25
N ILE A 11 25.19 2.06 12.47
CA ILE A 11 24.01 1.57 11.75
C ILE A 11 22.84 2.56 11.84
N ASP A 12 22.68 3.24 12.98
CA ASP A 12 21.62 4.24 13.16
C ASP A 12 21.79 5.45 12.22
N ILE A 13 23.02 5.90 11.96
CA ILE A 13 23.30 6.97 11.00
C ILE A 13 23.05 6.49 9.58
N VAL A 14 23.42 5.24 9.27
CA VAL A 14 23.12 4.64 7.96
C VAL A 14 21.60 4.54 7.75
N ASN A 15 20.85 4.07 8.75
CA ASN A 15 19.39 3.97 8.68
C ASN A 15 18.73 5.35 8.58
N GLN A 16 19.20 6.35 9.34
CA GLN A 16 18.72 7.72 9.24
C GLN A 16 19.02 8.31 7.86
N TYR A 17 20.20 8.04 7.30
CA TYR A 17 20.58 8.50 5.97
C TYR A 17 19.76 7.77 4.88
N LEU A 18 19.60 6.46 4.98
CA LEU A 18 18.73 5.66 4.09
C LEU A 18 17.27 6.12 4.17
N PHE A 19 16.79 6.45 5.36
CA PHE A 19 15.47 7.04 5.59
C PHE A 19 15.37 8.43 4.95
N PHE A 20 16.38 9.29 5.15
CA PHE A 20 16.44 10.63 4.56
C PHE A 20 16.53 10.59 3.03
N ILE A 21 17.39 9.74 2.45
CA ILE A 21 17.46 9.58 1.00
C ILE A 21 16.18 8.95 0.46
N LYS A 22 15.58 7.91 1.07
CA LYS A 22 14.28 7.39 0.61
C LYS A 22 13.19 8.47 0.60
N ARG A 23 13.28 9.44 1.51
CA ARG A 23 12.39 10.61 1.52
C ARG A 23 12.75 11.69 0.48
N LYS A 24 14.04 11.82 0.10
CA LYS A 24 14.54 12.82 -0.86
C LYS A 24 14.59 12.33 -2.30
N THR A 25 15.19 11.16 -2.52
CA THR A 25 15.00 10.34 -3.70
C THR A 25 13.64 9.68 -3.51
N ASN A 26 12.57 10.30 -4.00
CA ASN A 26 11.24 9.69 -4.09
C ASN A 26 11.39 8.33 -4.77
N TYR A 27 11.62 7.26 -4.00
CA TYR A 27 11.49 5.92 -4.55
C TYR A 27 10.01 5.69 -4.70
N MET A 28 9.48 6.17 -5.83
CA MET A 28 8.10 6.00 -6.18
C MET A 28 7.88 4.52 -6.47
N ALA A 29 6.90 3.95 -5.79
CA ALA A 29 6.42 2.62 -6.05
C ALA A 29 5.03 2.72 -6.66
N THR A 30 4.74 1.83 -7.60
CA THR A 30 3.38 1.64 -8.10
C THR A 30 2.62 0.78 -7.12
N TYR A 31 1.50 1.31 -6.64
CA TYR A 31 0.52 0.60 -5.83
C TYR A 31 -0.69 0.28 -6.71
N TYR A 32 -1.24 -0.90 -6.50
CA TYR A 32 -2.45 -1.39 -7.14
C TYR A 32 -3.52 -1.51 -6.06
N TYR A 33 -4.76 -1.23 -6.38
CA TYR A 33 -5.85 -1.37 -5.42
C TYR A 33 -7.10 -2.04 -6.00
N ALA A 34 -7.85 -2.69 -5.12
CA ALA A 34 -9.25 -3.07 -5.32
C ALA A 34 -10.09 -2.39 -4.24
N LEU A 35 -11.00 -1.50 -4.65
CA LEU A 35 -11.86 -0.68 -3.81
C LEU A 35 -13.29 -1.23 -3.81
N ALA A 36 -13.89 -1.35 -2.64
CA ALA A 36 -15.30 -1.71 -2.48
C ALA A 36 -15.93 -0.96 -1.31
N SER A 37 -17.22 -1.20 -1.06
CA SER A 37 -17.85 -0.72 0.17
C SER A 37 -17.31 -1.48 1.37
N GLN A 38 -17.24 -0.82 2.53
CA GLN A 38 -16.87 -1.48 3.79
C GLN A 38 -17.82 -2.64 4.09
N LYS A 39 -19.12 -2.43 3.91
CA LYS A 39 -20.14 -3.47 4.11
C LYS A 39 -19.84 -4.73 3.27
N PHE A 40 -19.51 -4.55 1.99
CA PHE A 40 -19.21 -5.68 1.12
C PHE A 40 -17.93 -6.42 1.57
N LEU A 41 -16.83 -5.69 1.80
CA LEU A 41 -15.53 -6.31 2.09
C LEU A 41 -15.34 -6.78 3.54
N LEU A 42 -16.11 -6.26 4.50
CA LEU A 42 -15.94 -6.54 5.94
C LEU A 42 -17.10 -7.32 6.56
N GLU A 43 -18.29 -7.30 5.95
CA GLU A 43 -19.49 -7.94 6.51
C GLU A 43 -20.08 -9.02 5.60
N GLU A 44 -20.23 -8.74 4.30
CA GLU A 44 -20.90 -9.66 3.36
C GLU A 44 -19.96 -10.73 2.81
N GLU A 45 -18.72 -10.35 2.45
CA GLU A 45 -17.69 -11.27 1.98
C GLU A 45 -16.66 -11.55 3.08
N PRO A 46 -16.33 -12.82 3.37
CA PRO A 46 -15.32 -13.19 4.36
C PRO A 46 -13.89 -12.96 3.86
N PHE A 47 -13.60 -11.78 3.29
CA PHE A 47 -12.30 -11.45 2.71
C PHE A 47 -11.19 -11.32 3.77
N GLU A 48 -11.54 -11.03 5.02
CA GLU A 48 -10.58 -10.97 6.12
C GLU A 48 -9.90 -12.32 6.39
N GLU A 49 -10.60 -13.45 6.24
CA GLU A 49 -9.98 -14.76 6.41
C GLU A 49 -8.96 -15.04 5.29
N VAL A 50 -9.28 -14.63 4.05
CA VAL A 50 -8.33 -14.69 2.91
C VAL A 50 -7.06 -13.89 3.20
N LEU A 51 -7.20 -12.69 3.76
CA LEU A 51 -6.06 -11.86 4.13
C LEU A 51 -5.24 -12.46 5.28
N LYS A 52 -5.92 -13.06 6.26
CA LYS A 52 -5.27 -13.72 7.40
C LYS A 52 -4.47 -14.95 6.97
N GLU A 53 -5.05 -15.81 6.14
CA GLU A 53 -4.35 -16.96 5.54
C GLU A 53 -3.15 -16.50 4.73
N ARG A 54 -3.30 -15.44 3.92
CA ARG A 54 -2.20 -14.87 3.15
C ARG A 54 -1.09 -14.31 4.04
N ARG A 55 -1.42 -13.59 5.12
CA ARG A 55 -0.41 -13.08 6.08
C ARG A 55 0.36 -14.23 6.73
N ARG A 56 -0.34 -15.32 7.07
CA ARG A 56 0.28 -16.54 7.60
C ARG A 56 1.25 -17.17 6.59
N ASP A 57 0.83 -17.34 5.33
CA ASP A 57 1.68 -17.88 4.25
C ASP A 57 2.97 -17.05 4.06
N TYR A 58 2.85 -15.72 4.14
CA TYR A 58 4.00 -14.82 4.04
C TYR A 58 4.95 -14.98 5.22
N GLY A 59 4.41 -15.07 6.44
CA GLY A 59 5.19 -15.33 7.66
C GLY A 59 5.93 -16.67 7.60
N GLU A 60 5.24 -17.75 7.20
CA GLU A 60 5.84 -19.08 7.06
C GLU A 60 6.97 -19.12 6.00
N LYS A 61 6.92 -18.22 5.00
CA LYS A 61 7.93 -18.10 3.94
C LYS A 61 8.97 -17.00 4.17
N ASN A 62 8.94 -16.31 5.32
CA ASN A 62 9.76 -15.10 5.58
C ASN A 62 9.67 -14.06 4.44
N LYS A 63 8.48 -13.90 3.85
CA LYS A 63 8.23 -12.93 2.80
C LYS A 63 7.72 -11.63 3.41
N GLU A 64 8.25 -10.49 2.96
CA GLU A 64 7.73 -9.17 3.32
C GLU A 64 6.29 -8.98 2.83
N ILE A 65 5.44 -8.40 3.68
CA ILE A 65 4.06 -8.08 3.33
C ILE A 65 4.05 -7.00 2.26
N ASP A 66 3.40 -7.33 1.14
CA ASP A 66 3.26 -6.46 -0.03
C ASP A 66 1.79 -6.04 -0.25
N PHE A 67 0.93 -6.21 0.76
CA PHE A 67 -0.51 -5.92 0.69
C PHE A 67 -1.10 -5.42 2.01
N TRP A 68 -2.12 -4.57 1.93
CA TRP A 68 -2.73 -3.89 3.06
C TRP A 68 -4.23 -3.69 2.83
N GLN A 69 -5.00 -3.65 3.91
CA GLN A 69 -6.38 -3.17 3.90
C GLN A 69 -6.37 -1.74 4.43
N VAL A 70 -6.91 -0.79 3.66
CA VAL A 70 -6.95 0.63 4.01
C VAL A 70 -8.41 1.06 4.03
N ILE A 71 -8.91 1.39 5.22
CA ILE A 71 -10.25 1.93 5.41
C ILE A 71 -10.24 3.40 4.97
N GLN A 72 -11.24 3.85 4.22
CA GLN A 72 -11.34 5.21 3.69
C GLN A 72 -10.00 5.79 3.19
N PRO A 73 -9.36 5.15 2.19
CA PRO A 73 -8.03 5.52 1.73
C PRO A 73 -7.91 6.99 1.31
N ALA A 74 -6.97 7.69 1.93
CA ALA A 74 -6.70 9.09 1.67
C ALA A 74 -6.22 9.36 0.24
N PHE A 75 -5.55 8.38 -0.39
CA PHE A 75 -5.08 8.49 -1.78
C PHE A 75 -6.22 8.74 -2.77
N LEU A 76 -7.46 8.31 -2.48
CA LEU A 76 -8.61 8.59 -3.35
C LEU A 76 -8.92 10.08 -3.49
N ASN A 77 -8.42 10.92 -2.57
CA ASN A 77 -8.57 12.37 -2.67
C ASN A 77 -7.59 13.02 -3.67
N ALA A 78 -6.63 12.27 -4.20
CA ALA A 78 -5.71 12.77 -5.20
C ALA A 78 -6.46 13.16 -6.49
N PRO A 79 -6.12 14.30 -7.14
CA PRO A 79 -6.80 14.76 -8.35
C PRO A 79 -6.83 13.71 -9.48
N GLU A 80 -5.76 12.94 -9.64
CA GLU A 80 -5.63 11.87 -10.63
C GLU A 80 -6.57 10.68 -10.38
N LEU A 81 -7.13 10.54 -9.16
CA LEU A 81 -8.08 9.49 -8.79
C LEU A 81 -9.51 10.01 -8.63
N ALA A 82 -9.81 11.23 -9.08
CA ALA A 82 -11.13 11.84 -8.97
C ALA A 82 -12.26 10.99 -9.57
N GLU A 83 -12.02 10.34 -10.72
CA GLU A 83 -12.99 9.44 -11.35
C GLU A 83 -13.26 8.19 -10.51
N ALA A 84 -12.22 7.64 -9.88
CA ALA A 84 -12.36 6.48 -9.01
C ALA A 84 -13.15 6.85 -7.75
N LYS A 85 -12.83 8.01 -7.16
CA LYS A 85 -13.57 8.56 -6.01
C LYS A 85 -15.04 8.83 -6.33
N ALA A 86 -15.36 9.35 -7.52
CA ALA A 86 -16.75 9.59 -7.94
C ALA A 86 -17.58 8.29 -8.06
N LYS A 87 -16.92 7.15 -8.31
CA LYS A 87 -17.55 5.82 -8.39
C LYS A 87 -17.51 5.07 -7.06
N ALA A 88 -16.79 5.59 -6.07
CA ALA A 88 -16.59 4.94 -4.79
C ALA A 88 -17.84 5.07 -3.89
N PRO A 89 -18.18 4.04 -3.11
CA PRO A 89 -19.16 4.16 -2.02
C PRO A 89 -18.70 5.19 -0.97
N GLU A 90 -19.62 5.81 -0.24
CA GLU A 90 -19.30 6.76 0.84
C GLU A 90 -18.42 6.13 1.93
N LYS A 91 -18.80 4.94 2.41
CA LYS A 91 -17.96 4.09 3.27
C LYS A 91 -17.26 3.05 2.41
N ASN A 92 -16.02 3.34 2.05
CA ASN A 92 -15.21 2.47 1.22
C ASN A 92 -13.97 1.95 1.96
N VAL A 93 -13.41 0.86 1.45
CA VAL A 93 -12.18 0.22 1.89
C VAL A 93 -11.45 -0.32 0.66
N ALA A 94 -10.13 -0.15 0.64
CA ALA A 94 -9.27 -0.63 -0.42
C ALA A 94 -8.38 -1.76 0.07
N ILE A 95 -8.26 -2.80 -0.76
CA ILE A 95 -7.15 -3.75 -0.68
C ILE A 95 -6.05 -3.19 -1.58
N VAL A 96 -4.95 -2.76 -0.99
CA VAL A 96 -3.81 -2.13 -1.65
C VAL A 96 -2.66 -3.13 -1.70
N SER A 97 -1.88 -3.14 -2.78
CA SER A 97 -0.69 -3.99 -2.89
C SER A 97 0.32 -3.43 -3.88
N THR A 98 1.60 -3.70 -3.69
CA THR A 98 2.63 -3.45 -4.71
C THR A 98 2.71 -4.59 -5.76
N ASN A 99 1.88 -5.63 -5.60
CA ASN A 99 1.80 -6.78 -6.49
C ASN A 99 0.52 -6.76 -7.34
N LYS A 100 0.65 -6.37 -8.60
CA LYS A 100 -0.47 -6.32 -9.57
C LYS A 100 -1.24 -7.63 -9.66
N SER A 101 -0.54 -8.76 -9.70
CA SER A 101 -1.14 -10.09 -9.82
C SER A 101 -2.05 -10.41 -8.64
N PHE A 102 -1.72 -9.92 -7.44
CA PHE A 102 -2.58 -10.08 -6.28
C PHE A 102 -3.90 -9.31 -6.45
N ILE A 103 -3.85 -8.05 -6.89
CA ILE A 103 -5.07 -7.26 -7.12
C ILE A 103 -5.93 -7.84 -8.25
N VAL A 104 -5.31 -8.34 -9.33
CA VAL A 104 -6.03 -9.06 -10.39
C VAL A 104 -6.73 -10.31 -9.82
N TRP A 105 -6.05 -11.08 -8.97
CA TRP A 105 -6.62 -12.24 -8.30
C TRP A 105 -7.79 -11.87 -7.37
N VAL A 106 -7.70 -10.72 -6.68
CA VAL A 106 -8.80 -10.18 -5.86
C VAL A 106 -9.99 -9.82 -6.74
N LYS A 107 -9.78 -9.12 -7.86
CA LYS A 107 -10.86 -8.76 -8.81
C LYS A 107 -11.58 -9.98 -9.40
N LEU A 108 -10.88 -11.08 -9.63
CA LEU A 108 -11.49 -12.32 -10.13
C LEU A 108 -12.40 -13.00 -9.10
N ARG A 109 -12.19 -12.75 -7.79
CA ARG A 109 -13.03 -13.28 -6.71
C ARG A 109 -14.16 -12.35 -6.31
N LEU A 110 -13.91 -11.05 -6.40
CA LEU A 110 -14.83 -10.04 -5.93
C LEU A 110 -15.43 -9.30 -7.14
N GLU A 111 -16.67 -9.64 -7.48
CA GLU A 111 -17.38 -9.07 -8.64
C GLU A 111 -17.50 -7.54 -8.53
N TYR A 112 -17.87 -7.04 -7.35
CA TYR A 112 -18.23 -5.64 -7.08
C TYR A 112 -17.08 -4.76 -6.57
N VAL A 113 -15.89 -4.89 -7.17
CA VAL A 113 -14.74 -4.02 -6.84
C VAL A 113 -14.30 -3.17 -8.03
N LEU A 114 -13.93 -1.92 -7.73
CA LEU A 114 -13.24 -1.01 -8.64
C LEU A 114 -11.73 -1.21 -8.48
N THR A 115 -10.99 -1.38 -9.57
CA THR A 115 -9.53 -1.52 -9.52
C THR A 115 -8.83 -0.35 -10.18
N GLY A 116 -7.64 -0.03 -9.68
CA GLY A 116 -6.76 0.96 -10.29
C GLY A 116 -5.33 0.84 -9.77
N GLU A 117 -4.50 1.78 -10.19
CA GLU A 117 -3.11 1.91 -9.75
C GLU A 117 -2.75 3.38 -9.57
N PHE A 118 -1.75 3.65 -8.74
CA PHE A 118 -1.21 4.99 -8.48
C PHE A 118 0.26 4.90 -8.05
N GLU A 119 0.98 6.01 -8.15
CA GLU A 119 2.36 6.11 -7.70
C GLU A 119 2.44 6.88 -6.37
N ALA A 120 3.25 6.37 -5.45
CA ALA A 120 3.50 7.02 -4.16
C ALA A 120 4.89 6.66 -3.61
N PRO A 121 5.53 7.54 -2.81
CA PRO A 121 5.03 8.87 -2.43
C PRO A 121 5.08 9.87 -3.59
N SER A 122 4.08 10.74 -3.67
CA SER A 122 3.98 11.87 -4.60
C SER A 122 3.48 13.12 -3.86
N ASP A 123 3.50 14.29 -4.49
CA ASP A 123 2.97 15.52 -3.89
C ASP A 123 1.47 15.41 -3.55
N ALA A 124 0.70 14.69 -4.38
CA ALA A 124 -0.73 14.45 -4.17
C ALA A 124 -1.00 13.27 -3.24
N ILE A 125 -0.10 12.28 -3.19
CA ILE A 125 -0.21 11.07 -2.37
C ILE A 125 1.08 10.88 -1.55
N PRO A 126 1.27 11.64 -0.45
CA PRO A 126 2.48 11.53 0.36
C PRO A 126 2.63 10.17 1.05
N ASP A 127 1.50 9.51 1.34
CA ASP A 127 1.44 8.21 1.97
C ASP A 127 0.43 7.31 1.22
N PRO A 128 0.88 6.20 0.60
CA PRO A 128 0.00 5.27 -0.12
C PRO A 128 -1.01 4.54 0.78
N LEU A 129 -0.79 4.49 2.09
CA LEU A 129 -1.58 3.68 3.03
C LEU A 129 -2.33 4.53 4.07
N ALA A 130 -2.31 5.86 3.92
CA ALA A 130 -3.03 6.75 4.84
C ALA A 130 -4.55 6.50 4.81
N SER A 131 -5.14 6.41 5.99
CA SER A 131 -6.58 6.29 6.26
C SER A 131 -7.17 7.64 6.64
N LEU A 132 -8.44 7.87 6.27
CA LEU A 132 -9.24 9.02 6.75
C LEU A 132 -10.21 8.65 7.88
N ASP A 133 -10.35 7.36 8.20
CA ASP A 133 -11.11 6.86 9.36
C ASP A 133 -10.35 7.08 10.68
#